data_AF-A0A660KY30-F1
#
_entry.id   AF-A0A660KY30-F1
#
_cell.length_a   1.000
_cell.length_b   1.000
_cell.length_c   1.000
_cell.angle_alpha   90.00
_cell.angle_beta   90.00
_cell.angle_gamma   90.00
#
_symmetry.space_group_name_H-M   'P 1'
#
loop_
_entity.id
_entity.type
_entity.pdbx_description
1 polymer ?
#
loop_
_entity_poly.entity_id
_entity_poly.type
_entity_poly.pdbx_seq_one_letter_code
_entity_poly.pdbx_strand_id
1 'polypeptide(L)'
;MNTTIRFANAQDQAAVERLAQLDSSVVPAAPLLLAEEGGRLIAAISARNGTAVADPFTRSADAVELLRRRARQLGAGEGRPRRALRRLTLQPR
;
A
#
# COMPACT_ATOMS: atom_id res chain seq x y z
N MET A 1 -13.69 11.08 7.75
CA MET A 1 -13.22 10.29 6.59
C MET A 1 -12.81 8.92 7.09
N ASN A 2 -13.43 7.85 6.63
CA ASN A 2 -13.05 6.49 7.01
C ASN A 2 -12.37 5.82 5.81
N THR A 3 -11.04 5.96 5.73
CA THR A 3 -10.23 5.36 4.68
C THR A 3 -9.85 3.94 5.07
N THR A 4 -10.30 2.96 4.30
CA THR A 4 -9.94 1.56 4.49
C THR A 4 -8.76 1.22 3.59
N ILE A 5 -7.77 0.51 4.14
CA ILE A 5 -6.60 0.04 3.38
C ILE A 5 -6.66 -1.49 3.31
N ARG A 6 -6.58 -2.04 2.10
CA ARG A 6 -6.55 -3.50 1.88
C ARG A 6 -5.60 -3.89 0.75
N PHE A 7 -5.23 -5.16 0.69
CA PHE A 7 -4.57 -5.71 -0.50
C PHE A 7 -5.57 -5.88 -1.64
N ALA A 8 -5.10 -5.64 -2.86
CA ALA A 8 -5.89 -5.94 -4.06
C ALA A 8 -6.06 -7.45 -4.23
N ASN A 9 -7.23 -7.85 -4.69
CA ASN A 9 -7.54 -9.18 -5.19
C ASN A 9 -7.77 -9.15 -6.71
N ALA A 10 -8.02 -10.30 -7.32
CA ALA A 10 -8.24 -10.41 -8.76
C ALA A 10 -9.45 -9.62 -9.28
N GLN A 11 -10.47 -9.38 -8.44
CA GLN A 11 -11.67 -8.62 -8.82
C GLN A 11 -11.40 -7.11 -8.86
N ASP A 12 -10.36 -6.62 -8.18
CA ASP A 12 -10.01 -5.20 -8.16
C ASP A 12 -9.30 -4.74 -9.45
N GLN A 13 -8.85 -5.66 -10.31
CA GLN A 13 -8.04 -5.34 -11.50
C GLN A 13 -8.72 -4.27 -12.39
N ALA A 14 -9.98 -4.48 -12.75
CA ALA A 14 -10.72 -3.53 -13.58
C ALA A 14 -10.92 -2.15 -12.90
N ALA A 15 -10.99 -2.11 -11.57
CA ALA A 15 -11.10 -0.87 -10.82
C ALA A 15 -9.77 -0.11 -10.79
N VAL A 16 -8.65 -0.82 -10.63
CA VAL A 16 -7.29 -0.25 -10.67
C VAL A 16 -6.95 0.25 -12.07
N GLU A 17 -7.35 -0.48 -13.13
CA GLU A 17 -7.17 -0.04 -14.52
C GLU A 17 -7.90 1.28 -14.79
N ARG A 18 -9.16 1.40 -14.35
CA ARG A 18 -9.92 2.65 -14.44
C ARG A 18 -9.25 3.78 -13.67
N LEU A 19 -8.77 3.52 -12.46
CA LEU A 19 -8.06 4.50 -11.65
C LEU A 19 -6.79 5.00 -12.35
N ALA A 20 -6.00 4.08 -12.91
CA ALA A 20 -4.78 4.42 -13.63
C ALA A 20 -5.08 5.25 -14.90
N GLN A 21 -6.15 4.93 -15.62
CA GLN A 21 -6.62 5.74 -16.76
C GLN A 21 -7.02 7.15 -16.33
N LEU A 22 -7.73 7.31 -15.20
CA LEU A 22 -8.08 8.63 -14.65
C LEU A 22 -6.84 9.45 -14.29
N ASP A 23 -5.83 8.81 -13.71
CA ASP A 23 -4.54 9.42 -13.36
C ASP A 23 -3.63 9.63 -14.60
N SER A 24 -4.05 9.20 -15.80
CA SER A 24 -3.19 9.13 -17.01
C SER A 24 -1.87 8.39 -16.79
N SER A 25 -1.91 7.35 -15.96
CA SER A 25 -0.79 6.52 -15.54
C SER A 25 -0.99 5.05 -15.93
N VAL A 26 0.06 4.26 -15.80
CA VAL A 26 -0.02 2.79 -15.94
C VAL A 26 -0.36 2.12 -14.61
N VAL A 27 -0.98 0.94 -14.68
CA VAL A 27 -1.28 0.14 -13.49
C VAL A 27 0.02 -0.22 -12.76
N PRO A 28 0.17 0.07 -11.46
CA PRO A 28 1.36 -0.30 -10.71
C PRO A 28 1.53 -1.82 -10.60
N ALA A 29 2.76 -2.28 -10.40
CA ALA A 29 3.05 -3.70 -10.25
C ALA A 29 2.44 -4.27 -8.97
N ALA A 30 1.94 -5.50 -9.04
CA ALA A 30 1.55 -6.27 -7.86
C ALA A 30 2.75 -6.58 -6.94
N PRO A 31 2.53 -6.85 -5.63
CA PRO A 31 1.26 -6.75 -4.91
C PRO A 31 0.81 -5.30 -4.69
N LEU A 32 -0.48 -5.04 -4.88
CA LEU A 32 -1.08 -3.71 -4.75
C LEU A 32 -1.76 -3.56 -3.39
N LEU A 33 -1.58 -2.39 -2.79
CA LEU A 33 -2.42 -1.89 -1.70
C LEU A 33 -3.39 -0.85 -2.24
N LEU A 34 -4.64 -0.97 -1.83
CA LEU A 34 -5.75 -0.13 -2.24
C LEU A 34 -6.21 0.71 -1.05
N ALA A 35 -6.53 1.97 -1.31
CA ALA A 35 -7.22 2.84 -0.37
C ALA A 35 -8.62 3.12 -0.87
N GLU A 36 -9.58 2.89 0.00
CA GLU A 36 -10.99 3.12 -0.28
C GLU A 36 -11.57 4.14 0.69
N GLU A 37 -12.43 5.01 0.17
CA GLU A 37 -13.25 5.91 0.97
C GLU A 37 -14.72 5.68 0.62
N GLY A 38 -15.55 5.37 1.62
CA GLY A 38 -16.98 5.14 1.41
C GLY A 38 -17.29 3.98 0.44
N GLY A 39 -16.42 2.98 0.33
CA GLY A 39 -16.56 1.86 -0.59
C GLY A 39 -16.10 2.14 -2.02
N ARG A 40 -15.52 3.32 -2.29
CA ARG A 40 -14.94 3.67 -3.59
C ARG A 40 -13.41 3.63 -3.51
N LEU A 41 -12.79 2.99 -4.49
CA LEU A 41 -11.34 3.04 -4.69
C LEU A 41 -10.89 4.45 -5.08
N ILE A 42 -10.02 5.05 -4.28
CA ILE A 42 -9.51 6.42 -4.49
C ILE A 42 -7.99 6.48 -4.72
N ALA A 43 -7.25 5.45 -4.32
CA ALA A 43 -5.81 5.36 -4.58
C ALA A 43 -5.33 3.90 -4.55
N ALA A 44 -4.25 3.61 -5.27
CA ALA A 44 -3.56 2.34 -5.25
C ALA A 44 -2.04 2.55 -5.27
N ILE A 45 -1.29 1.71 -4.55
CA ILE A 45 0.18 1.72 -4.56
C ILE A 45 0.71 0.29 -4.73
N SER A 46 1.80 0.15 -5.47
CA SER A 46 2.60 -1.07 -5.42
C SER A 46 3.34 -1.16 -4.09
N ALA A 47 3.08 -2.21 -3.33
CA ALA A 47 3.85 -2.50 -2.13
C ALA A 47 5.31 -2.90 -2.45
N ARG A 48 5.61 -3.26 -3.72
CA ARG A 48 6.94 -3.68 -4.16
C ARG A 48 7.87 -2.50 -4.44
N ASN A 49 7.40 -1.51 -5.21
CA ASN A 49 8.25 -0.41 -5.70
C ASN A 49 7.76 0.99 -5.29
N GLY A 50 6.58 1.11 -4.67
CA GLY A 50 6.03 2.38 -4.21
C GLY A 50 5.44 3.27 -5.32
N THR A 51 5.31 2.76 -6.56
CA THR A 51 4.56 3.45 -7.63
C THR A 51 3.09 3.51 -7.23
N ALA A 52 2.52 4.72 -7.26
CA ALA A 52 1.14 4.97 -6.84
C ALA A 52 0.35 5.59 -8.00
N VAL A 53 -0.94 5.28 -8.03
CA VAL A 53 -1.96 5.96 -8.85
C VAL A 53 -3.08 6.42 -7.93
N ALA A 54 -3.67 7.57 -8.22
CA ALA A 54 -4.71 8.16 -7.38
C ALA A 54 -5.82 8.76 -8.24
N ASP A 55 -7.00 8.94 -7.66
CA ASP A 55 -8.08 9.66 -8.33
C ASP A 55 -7.73 11.16 -8.22
N PRO A 56 -7.46 11.86 -9.35
CA PRO A 56 -7.04 13.26 -9.34
C PRO A 56 -8.22 14.22 -9.12
N PHE A 57 -9.46 13.72 -9.18
CA PHE A 57 -10.69 14.50 -9.03
C PHE A 57 -11.22 14.48 -7.58
N THR A 58 -10.53 13.79 -6.67
CA THR A 58 -10.83 13.78 -5.24
C THR A 58 -9.61 14.19 -4.41
N ARG A 59 -9.80 14.48 -3.13
CA ARG A 59 -8.71 14.77 -2.18
C ARG A 59 -8.01 13.48 -1.74
N SER A 60 -7.40 12.78 -2.69
CA SER A 60 -6.73 11.48 -2.49
C SER A 60 -5.31 11.58 -1.89
N ALA A 61 -4.77 12.79 -1.71
CA ALA A 61 -3.39 13.00 -1.25
C ALA A 61 -3.09 12.34 0.12
N ASP A 62 -4.01 12.45 1.08
CA ASP A 62 -3.86 11.82 2.40
C ASP A 62 -3.87 10.28 2.30
N ALA A 63 -4.76 9.74 1.47
CA ALA A 63 -4.84 8.31 1.20
C ALA A 63 -3.55 7.78 0.55
N VAL A 64 -2.95 8.52 -0.39
CA VAL A 64 -1.66 8.18 -1.00
C VAL A 64 -0.54 8.16 0.05
N GLU A 65 -0.48 9.17 0.93
CA GLU A 65 0.51 9.22 2.01
C GLU A 65 0.37 8.06 2.99
N LEU A 66 -0.86 7.70 3.36
CA LEU A 66 -1.15 6.52 4.19
C LEU A 66 -0.69 5.23 3.51
N LEU A 67 -1.00 5.07 2.22
CA LEU A 67 -0.56 3.93 1.40
C LEU A 67 0.96 3.84 1.31
N ARG A 68 1.66 4.96 1.10
CA ARG A 68 3.13 5.02 1.09
C ARG A 68 3.74 4.59 2.41
N ARG A 69 3.20 5.06 3.55
CA ARG A 69 3.65 4.62 4.88
C ARG A 69 3.45 3.12 5.05
N ARG A 70 2.30 2.59 4.62
CA ARG A 70 1.99 1.16 4.73
C ARG A 70 2.89 0.29 3.84
N ALA A 71 3.11 0.69 2.58
CA ALA A 71 4.04 0.01 1.68
C ALA A 71 5.46 -0.03 2.24
N ARG A 72 5.94 1.08 2.83
CA ARG A 72 7.25 1.13 3.51
C ARG A 72 7.33 0.19 4.71
N GLN A 73 6.28 0.10 5.54
CA GLN A 73 6.24 -0.83 6.66
C GLN A 73 6.33 -2.30 6.21
N LEU A 74 5.70 -2.64 5.07
CA LEU A 74 5.77 -3.98 4.49
C LEU A 74 7.16 -4.26 3.90
N GLY A 75 7.69 -3.36 3.08
CA GLY A 75 9.03 -3.51 2.48
C GLY A 75 10.18 -3.50 3.50
N ALA A 76 10.05 -2.72 4.58
CA ALA A 76 11.01 -2.73 5.69
C ALA A 76 11.00 -4.05 6.48
N GLY A 77 9.92 -4.84 6.39
CA GLY A 77 9.82 -6.18 6.96
C GLY A 77 10.58 -7.25 6.19
N GLU A 78 10.79 -7.05 4.88
CA GLU A 78 11.53 -7.96 3.99
C GLU A 78 13.05 -7.72 4.02
N GLY A 79 13.49 -6.51 4.41
CA GLY A 79 14.91 -6.14 4.51
C GLY A 79 15.53 -6.30 5.91
N ARG A 80 14.76 -6.62 6.95
CA ARG A 80 15.33 -6.89 8.28
C ARG A 80 15.49 -8.41 8.45
N PRO A 81 16.71 -8.98 8.45
CA PRO A 81 16.85 -10.32 8.98
C PRO A 81 16.30 -10.28 10.41
N ARG A 82 15.34 -11.16 10.70
CA ARG A 82 14.86 -11.46 12.06
C ARG A 82 15.99 -12.11 12.90
N ARG A 83 17.16 -11.48 12.95
CA ARG A 83 18.37 -11.83 13.69
C ARG A 83 18.89 -10.60 14.44
N ALA A 84 18.06 -10.01 15.29
CA ALA A 84 18.56 -9.04 16.28
C ALA A 84 17.74 -9.00 17.59
N LEU A 85 16.92 -10.02 17.85
CA LEU A 85 16.35 -10.26 19.18
C LEU A 85 16.66 -11.68 19.65
N ARG A 86 17.88 -12.13 19.37
CA ARG A 86 18.47 -13.35 19.95
C ARG A 86 19.61 -13.01 20.91
N ARG A 87 19.49 -11.87 21.61
CA ARG A 87 20.44 -11.49 22.65
C ARG A 87 19.88 -10.42 23.60
N LEU A 88 18.86 -10.76 24.37
CA LEU A 88 18.65 -10.15 25.69
C LEU A 88 18.47 -11.28 26.71
N THR A 89 19.62 -11.70 27.22
CA THR A 89 19.85 -12.08 28.63
C THR A 89 18.85 -13.01 29.32
N LEU A 90 19.23 -14.29 29.40
CA LEU A 90 19.03 -15.08 30.62
C LEU A 90 20.42 -15.60 31.02
N GLN A 91 21.09 -14.82 31.86
CA GLN A 91 22.23 -15.29 32.64
C GLN A 91 21.74 -16.20 33.79
N PRO A 92 22.62 -17.08 34.29
CA PRO A 92 22.29 -18.16 35.22
C PRO A 92 22.20 -17.65 36.66
N ARG A 93 21.44 -18.37 37.50
CA ARG A 93 21.80 -18.62 38.90
C ARG A 93 21.38 -20.04 39.27
#